data_AF-A0A0L6JMB0-F1
#
_entry.id   AF-A0A0L6JMB0-F1
#
_cell.length_a   1.000
_cell.length_b   1.000
_cell.length_c   1.000
_cell.angle_alpha   90.00
_cell.angle_beta   90.00
_cell.angle_gamma   90.00
#
_symmetry.space_group_name_H-M   'P 1'
#
loop_
_entity.id
_entity.type
_entity.pdbx_description
1 polymer ?
#
loop_
_entity_poly.entity_id
_entity_poly.type
_entity_poly.pdbx_seq_one_letter_code
_entity_poly.pdbx_strand_id
1 'polypeptide(L)'
;MCLIHVSENQQRISEGQPDRTKKEEKTLTYFNDSLKRVHKPQKNLKDSITSKWHEILDRLNACNCELCGHTSNSYKDFVVHHVRKLKQVLEKYKVPGFVPPLWVQVMEGINRKTLVVCKQCHKLIHD
;
A
#
# COMPACT_ATOMS: atom_id res chain seq x y z
N MET A 1 11.74 -11.71 -16.78
CA MET A 1 12.31 -12.55 -15.71
C MET A 1 12.03 -11.82 -14.41
N CYS A 2 11.17 -12.37 -13.56
CA CYS A 2 10.69 -11.67 -12.36
C CYS A 2 11.07 -12.50 -11.14
N LEU A 3 12.08 -12.02 -10.40
CA LEU A 3 12.47 -12.49 -9.09
C LEU A 3 12.66 -11.25 -8.23
N ILE A 4 11.88 -11.11 -7.15
CA ILE A 4 12.10 -10.08 -6.13
C ILE A 4 12.24 -10.76 -4.76
N HIS A 5 13.43 -10.61 -4.17
CA HIS A 5 13.66 -10.87 -2.75
C HIS A 5 13.33 -9.58 -1.98
N VAL A 6 12.47 -9.68 -0.97
CA VAL A 6 12.23 -8.60 0.00
C VAL A 6 12.88 -9.01 1.32
N SER A 7 13.86 -8.23 1.79
CA SER A 7 14.49 -8.39 3.11
C SER A 7 13.81 -7.46 4.12
N GLU A 8 13.24 -8.03 5.17
CA GLU A 8 12.70 -7.31 6.33
C GLU A 8 13.82 -6.64 7.12
N ASN A 9 13.67 -5.34 7.42
CA ASN A 9 14.58 -4.63 8.32
C ASN A 9 13.80 -4.21 9.57
N GLN A 10 14.15 -4.83 10.70
CA GLN A 10 13.52 -4.68 11.99
C GLN A 10 14.28 -3.65 12.83
N GLN A 11 13.65 -2.53 13.18
CA GLN A 11 14.20 -1.57 14.16
C GLN A 11 13.28 -1.43 15.36
N ARG A 12 13.87 -1.64 16.55
CA ARG A 12 13.23 -1.66 17.88
C ARG A 12 12.81 -0.24 18.29
N ILE A 13 11.58 -0.09 18.76
CA ILE A 13 11.07 1.11 19.45
C ILE A 13 10.94 0.74 20.94
N SER A 14 11.51 1.55 21.85
CA SER A 14 11.36 1.36 23.30
C SER A 14 10.08 2.05 23.80
N GLU A 15 9.27 1.31 24.56
CA GLU A 15 7.97 1.72 25.10
C GLU A 15 8.12 2.68 26.30
N GLY A 16 7.38 3.80 26.30
CA GLY A 16 7.23 4.69 27.46
C GLY A 16 6.06 4.26 28.34
N GLN A 17 6.15 4.49 29.65
CA GLN A 17 5.15 4.06 30.64
C GLN A 17 3.79 4.78 30.48
N PRO A 18 2.65 4.08 30.63
CA PRO A 18 1.32 4.69 30.52
C PRO A 18 0.90 5.37 31.83
N ASP A 19 0.23 6.52 31.73
CA ASP A 19 -0.36 7.19 32.89
C ASP A 19 -1.86 6.87 32.98
N ARG A 20 -2.33 6.57 34.19
CA ARG A 20 -3.63 5.94 34.38
C ARG A 20 -4.75 6.97 34.34
N THR A 21 -5.47 7.12 33.22
CA THR A 21 -6.87 7.59 33.24
C THR A 21 -7.69 7.12 32.02
N LYS A 22 -8.86 6.53 32.28
CA LYS A 22 -9.85 6.04 31.29
C LYS A 22 -10.33 7.12 30.30
N LYS A 23 -9.77 7.17 29.07
CA LYS A 23 -10.44 7.44 27.76
C LYS A 23 -9.35 7.52 26.68
N GLU A 24 -9.18 6.45 25.90
CA GLU A 24 -8.30 6.32 24.72
C GLU A 24 -7.09 7.27 24.67
N GLU A 25 -6.05 6.89 25.42
CA GLU A 25 -4.79 7.61 25.60
C GLU A 25 -3.96 7.56 24.29
N LYS A 26 -3.94 8.67 23.55
CA LYS A 26 -3.03 8.83 22.39
C LYS A 26 -1.69 9.35 22.91
N THR A 27 -0.73 8.46 23.13
CA THR A 27 0.64 8.88 23.46
C THR A 27 1.28 9.53 22.23
N LEU A 28 1.46 10.84 22.27
CA LEU A 28 2.21 11.58 21.26
C LEU A 28 3.71 11.39 21.55
N THR A 29 4.39 10.58 20.75
CA THR A 29 5.85 10.37 20.91
C THR A 29 6.58 11.64 20.49
N TYR A 30 6.98 12.46 21.47
CA TYR A 30 7.81 13.62 21.22
C TYR A 30 9.28 13.18 21.04
N PHE A 31 9.94 13.67 19.99
CA PHE A 31 11.37 13.48 19.80
C PHE A 31 12.12 14.28 20.86
N ASN A 32 12.52 13.62 21.95
CA ASN A 32 13.19 14.24 23.10
C ASN A 32 14.66 14.62 22.87
N ASP A 33 15.21 14.36 21.68
CA ASP A 33 16.58 14.68 21.36
C ASP A 33 16.73 16.10 20.80
N SER A 34 17.84 16.75 21.17
CA SER A 34 18.16 18.08 20.65
C SER A 34 18.48 18.03 19.16
N LEU A 35 17.75 18.80 18.35
CA LEU A 35 18.07 19.04 16.94
C LEU A 35 19.43 19.75 16.84
N LYS A 36 20.50 19.00 16.59
CA LYS A 36 21.85 19.56 16.43
C LYS A 36 21.91 20.34 15.12
N ARG A 37 22.10 21.66 15.21
CA ARG A 37 22.37 22.50 14.02
C ARG A 37 23.66 22.04 13.36
N VAL A 38 23.55 21.57 12.12
CA VAL A 38 24.73 21.25 11.28
C VAL A 38 25.13 22.52 10.54
N HIS A 39 26.30 23.08 10.88
CA HIS A 39 26.76 24.37 10.34
C HIS A 39 27.24 24.30 8.88
N LYS A 40 27.48 23.09 8.36
CA LYS A 40 27.90 22.85 6.97
C LYS A 40 26.91 21.88 6.31
N PRO A 41 26.43 22.17 5.10
CA PRO A 41 25.58 21.22 4.39
C PRO A 41 26.36 19.92 4.15
N GLN A 42 25.68 18.79 4.32
CA GLN A 42 26.26 17.49 3.96
C GLN A 42 26.49 17.46 2.45
N LYS A 43 27.74 17.33 2.03
CA LYS A 43 28.15 17.39 0.61
C LYS A 43 28.06 16.04 -0.12
N ASN A 44 27.98 14.95 0.65
CA ASN A 44 27.92 13.57 0.14
C ASN A 44 26.55 12.96 0.41
N LEU A 45 25.48 13.68 0.07
CA LEU A 45 24.18 13.04 0.00
C LEU A 45 24.17 12.19 -1.27
N LYS A 46 24.04 10.87 -1.14
CA LYS A 46 23.72 10.05 -2.32
C LYS A 46 22.33 10.48 -2.74
N ASP A 47 22.21 11.17 -3.87
CA ASP A 47 20.95 11.44 -4.58
C ASP A 47 20.34 10.14 -5.16
N SER A 48 20.66 8.99 -4.56
CA SER A 48 19.97 7.75 -4.82
C SER A 48 18.61 7.89 -4.15
N ILE A 49 17.68 8.45 -4.91
CA ILE A 49 16.26 8.22 -4.70
C ILE A 49 16.07 6.72 -4.96
N THR A 50 16.46 5.85 -4.03
CA THR A 50 16.03 4.45 -4.01
C THR A 50 14.53 4.49 -3.77
N SER A 51 13.80 4.58 -4.88
CA SER A 51 12.46 5.07 -4.90
C SER A 51 11.49 3.97 -4.47
N LYS A 52 11.09 4.01 -3.20
CA LYS A 52 9.78 3.52 -2.73
C LYS A 52 8.60 4.01 -3.60
N TRP A 53 8.85 4.95 -4.51
CA TRP A 53 7.92 5.56 -5.47
C TRP A 53 7.47 4.63 -6.63
N HIS A 54 8.05 3.44 -6.82
CA HIS A 54 7.71 2.56 -7.96
C HIS A 54 6.79 1.37 -7.61
N GLU A 55 6.05 1.43 -6.51
CA GLU A 55 5.20 0.33 -6.01
C GLU A 55 4.26 -0.25 -7.08
N ILE A 56 3.71 0.56 -7.97
CA ILE A 56 2.82 0.08 -9.05
C ILE A 56 3.59 -0.73 -10.11
N LEU A 57 4.80 -0.28 -10.49
CA LEU A 57 5.63 -1.03 -11.44
C LEU A 57 6.06 -2.36 -10.82
N ASP A 58 6.43 -2.38 -9.55
CA ASP A 58 6.83 -3.61 -8.86
C ASP A 58 5.69 -4.62 -8.83
N ARG A 59 4.47 -4.17 -8.50
CA ARG A 59 3.27 -5.03 -8.52
C ARG A 59 2.93 -5.52 -9.93
N LEU A 60 3.09 -4.68 -10.95
CA LEU A 60 2.87 -5.08 -12.34
C LEU A 60 3.91 -6.11 -12.81
N ASN A 61 5.17 -5.91 -12.42
CA ASN A 61 6.27 -6.82 -12.72
C ASN A 61 6.16 -8.14 -11.95
N ALA A 62 5.42 -8.21 -10.85
CA ALA A 62 5.13 -9.48 -10.18
C ALA A 62 4.33 -10.46 -11.06
N CYS A 63 3.74 -9.98 -12.17
CA CYS A 63 3.00 -10.78 -13.15
C CYS A 63 1.92 -11.68 -12.50
N ASN A 64 1.21 -11.14 -11.51
CA ASN A 64 0.17 -11.84 -10.77
C ASN A 64 -1.10 -10.97 -10.70
N CYS A 65 -2.27 -11.59 -10.90
CA CYS A 65 -3.56 -10.95 -10.75
C CYS A 65 -3.96 -10.90 -9.27
N GLU A 66 -4.22 -9.70 -8.76
CA GLU A 66 -4.62 -9.49 -7.36
C GLU A 66 -6.07 -9.90 -7.05
N LEU A 67 -6.85 -10.29 -8.07
CA LEU A 67 -8.21 -10.79 -7.91
C LEU A 67 -8.30 -12.31 -7.94
N CYS A 68 -7.80 -12.92 -9.02
CA CYS A 68 -7.95 -14.35 -9.23
C CYS A 68 -6.67 -15.15 -8.96
N GLY A 69 -5.54 -14.49 -8.68
CA GLY A 69 -4.25 -15.14 -8.48
C GLY A 69 -3.61 -15.71 -9.75
N HIS A 70 -4.15 -15.40 -10.94
CA HIS A 70 -3.58 -15.85 -12.20
C HIS A 70 -2.19 -15.25 -12.43
N THR A 71 -1.21 -16.10 -12.69
CA THR A 71 0.16 -15.71 -13.01
C THR A 71 0.48 -15.94 -14.49
N SER A 72 1.17 -14.99 -15.13
CA SER A 72 1.69 -15.12 -16.51
C SER A 72 3.18 -14.80 -16.53
N ASN A 73 3.85 -15.14 -17.62
CA ASN A 73 5.29 -14.86 -17.80
C ASN A 73 5.55 -13.42 -18.29
N SER A 74 4.50 -12.69 -18.66
CA SER A 74 4.60 -11.34 -19.23
C SER A 74 3.71 -10.36 -18.49
N TYR A 75 4.29 -9.22 -18.08
CA TYR A 75 3.57 -8.11 -17.45
C TYR A 75 2.50 -7.51 -18.37
N LYS A 76 2.62 -7.69 -19.70
CA LYS A 76 1.67 -7.18 -20.71
C LYS A 76 0.29 -7.83 -20.66
N ASP A 77 0.16 -8.95 -19.96
CA ASP A 77 -1.11 -9.65 -19.77
C ASP A 77 -1.94 -9.05 -18.63
N PHE A 78 -1.34 -8.13 -17.87
CA PHE A 78 -1.94 -7.45 -16.74
C PHE A 78 -2.19 -5.97 -17.04
N VAL A 79 -3.26 -5.44 -16.46
CA VAL A 79 -3.71 -4.05 -16.60
C VAL A 79 -3.99 -3.51 -15.20
N VAL A 80 -3.65 -2.25 -14.97
CA VAL A 80 -3.96 -1.57 -13.71
C VAL A 80 -5.36 -0.98 -13.79
N HIS A 81 -6.29 -1.55 -13.02
CA HIS A 81 -7.59 -0.94 -12.79
C HIS A 81 -7.45 0.15 -11.71
N HIS A 82 -7.89 1.37 -12.02
CA HIS A 82 -7.84 2.51 -11.10
C HIS A 82 -9.24 3.04 -10.79
N VAL A 83 -9.53 3.26 -9.51
CA VAL A 83 -10.76 3.91 -9.04
C VAL A 83 -10.50 5.32 -8.56
N ARG A 84 -11.37 6.27 -8.94
CA ARG A 84 -11.22 7.69 -8.59
C ARG A 84 -11.21 7.94 -7.08
N LYS A 85 -12.22 7.39 -6.39
CA LYS A 85 -12.43 7.56 -4.95
C LYS A 85 -12.82 6.23 -4.32
N LEU A 86 -11.89 5.59 -3.60
CA LEU A 86 -12.14 4.31 -2.93
C LEU A 86 -13.34 4.38 -1.97
N LYS A 87 -13.38 5.38 -1.09
CA LYS A 87 -14.49 5.59 -0.15
C LYS A 87 -15.87 5.63 -0.84
N GLN A 88 -15.96 6.32 -1.98
CA GLN A 88 -17.20 6.42 -2.74
C GLN A 88 -17.64 5.05 -3.32
N VAL A 89 -16.68 4.24 -3.77
CA VAL A 89 -16.95 2.88 -4.24
C VAL A 89 -17.44 2.01 -3.09
N LEU A 90 -16.76 2.03 -1.95
CA LEU A 90 -17.17 1.23 -0.78
C LEU A 90 -18.56 1.62 -0.28
N GLU A 91 -18.86 2.91 -0.18
CA GLU A 91 -20.17 3.41 0.21
C GLU A 91 -21.27 2.97 -0.76
N LYS A 92 -21.00 2.97 -2.08
CA LYS A 92 -21.96 2.49 -3.10
C LYS A 92 -22.37 1.03 -2.88
N TYR A 93 -21.45 0.19 -2.43
CA TYR A 93 -21.68 -1.24 -2.24
C TYR A 93 -22.01 -1.62 -0.79
N LYS A 94 -22.06 -0.65 0.13
CA LYS A 94 -22.44 -0.83 1.53
C LYS A 94 -23.96 -0.78 1.70
N VAL A 95 -24.65 -1.70 1.01
CA VAL A 95 -26.12 -1.82 1.05
C VAL A 95 -26.50 -3.02 1.92
N PRO A 96 -27.40 -2.87 2.91
CA PRO A 96 -27.88 -4.00 3.72
C PRO A 96 -28.47 -5.12 2.86
N GLY A 97 -28.06 -6.37 3.10
CA GLY A 97 -28.55 -7.53 2.35
C GLY A 97 -27.93 -7.72 0.96
N PHE A 98 -26.99 -6.87 0.55
CA PHE A 98 -26.25 -7.01 -0.70
C PHE A 98 -24.82 -7.45 -0.42
N VAL A 99 -24.34 -8.45 -1.16
CA VAL A 99 -22.93 -8.89 -1.08
C VAL A 99 -22.11 -8.08 -2.10
N PRO A 100 -21.13 -7.27 -1.67
CA PRO A 100 -20.29 -6.50 -2.59
C PRO A 100 -19.50 -7.44 -3.53
N PRO A 101 -19.24 -7.04 -4.78
CA PRO A 101 -18.39 -7.79 -5.69
C PRO A 101 -17.01 -8.06 -5.09
N LEU A 102 -16.38 -9.17 -5.48
CA LEU A 102 -15.08 -9.58 -4.95
C LEU A 102 -14.02 -8.46 -5.07
N TRP A 103 -14.01 -7.73 -6.18
CA TRP A 103 -13.03 -6.67 -6.38
C TRP A 103 -13.18 -5.50 -5.40
N VAL A 104 -14.40 -5.23 -4.96
CA VAL A 104 -14.68 -4.20 -3.95
C VAL A 104 -14.18 -4.66 -2.58
N GLN A 105 -14.43 -5.92 -2.22
CA GLN A 105 -13.95 -6.53 -0.97
C GLN A 105 -12.41 -6.53 -0.92
N VAL A 106 -11.76 -6.90 -2.02
CA VAL A 106 -10.29 -6.86 -2.12
C VAL A 106 -9.78 -5.43 -1.96
N MET A 107 -10.37 -4.46 -2.66
CA MET A 107 -10.00 -3.04 -2.54
C MET A 107 -10.21 -2.48 -1.13
N GLU A 108 -11.26 -2.91 -0.43
CA GLU A 108 -11.51 -2.58 0.97
C GLU A 108 -10.38 -3.09 1.88
N GLY A 109 -9.99 -4.36 1.72
CA GLY A 109 -8.94 -4.98 2.52
C GLY A 109 -7.55 -4.38 2.29
N ILE A 110 -7.18 -4.12 1.03
CA ILE A 110 -5.85 -3.58 0.70
C ILE A 110 -5.75 -2.06 0.85
N ASN A 111 -6.89 -1.36 1.00
CA ASN A 111 -7.02 0.09 1.13
C ASN A 111 -6.23 0.90 0.09
N ARG A 112 -6.29 0.48 -1.19
CA ARG A 112 -5.61 1.13 -2.32
C ARG A 112 -6.61 1.45 -3.44
N LYS A 113 -6.30 2.48 -4.24
CA LYS A 113 -7.11 2.90 -5.40
C LYS A 113 -6.78 2.17 -6.70
N THR A 114 -5.76 1.32 -6.67
CA THR A 114 -5.24 0.62 -7.86
C THR A 114 -5.15 -0.87 -7.59
N LEU A 115 -5.54 -1.65 -8.60
CA LEU A 115 -5.53 -3.10 -8.58
C LEU A 115 -4.89 -3.61 -9.87
N VAL A 116 -3.93 -4.53 -9.75
CA VAL A 116 -3.29 -5.17 -10.90
C VAL A 116 -4.08 -6.43 -11.26
N VAL A 117 -4.69 -6.45 -12.45
CA VAL A 117 -5.62 -7.51 -12.86
C VAL A 117 -5.33 -8.03 -14.26
N CYS A 118 -5.64 -9.31 -14.51
CA CYS A 118 -5.62 -9.83 -15.88
C CYS A 118 -6.75 -9.23 -16.72
N LYS A 119 -6.66 -9.34 -18.05
CA LYS A 119 -7.67 -8.79 -18.99
C LYS A 119 -9.11 -9.27 -18.71
N GLN A 120 -9.28 -10.53 -18.31
CA GLN A 120 -10.59 -11.09 -17.99
C GLN A 120 -11.19 -10.44 -16.74
N CYS A 121 -10.41 -10.35 -15.66
CA CYS A 121 -10.84 -9.67 -14.44
C CYS A 121 -11.07 -8.17 -14.66
N HIS A 122 -10.25 -7.52 -15.50
CA HIS A 122 -10.47 -6.11 -15.86
C HIS A 122 -11.85 -5.91 -16.49
N LYS A 123 -12.27 -6.83 -17.37
CA LYS A 123 -13.60 -6.78 -18.00
C LYS A 123 -14.72 -6.95 -16.96
N LEU A 124 -14.59 -7.92 -16.05
CA LEU A 124 -15.57 -8.19 -14.98
C LEU A 124 -15.79 -7.00 -14.01
N ILE A 125 -14.85 -6.06 -13.92
CA ILE A 125 -15.02 -4.85 -13.09
C ILE A 125 -15.86 -3.79 -13.82
N HIS A 126 -15.87 -3.82 -15.16
CA HIS A 126 -16.57 -2.85 -16.00
C HIS A 126 -17.92 -3.34 -16.54
N ASP A 127 -18.18 -4.65 -16.49
CA ASP A 127 -19.49 -5.27 -16.78
C ASP A 127 -20.46 -5.07 -15.60
#